data_AF-A0A3M1L9C8-F1
#
_entry.id   AF-A0A3M1L9C8-F1
#
_cell.length_a   1.000
_cell.length_b   1.000
_cell.length_c   1.000
_cell.angle_alpha   90.00
_cell.angle_beta   90.00
_cell.angle_gamma   90.00
#
_symmetry.space_group_name_H-M   'P 1'
#
loop_
_entity.id
_entity.type
_entity.pdbx_description
1 polymer ?
#
loop_
_entity_poly.entity_id
_entity_poly.type
_entity_poly.pdbx_seq_one_letter_code
_entity_poly.pdbx_strand_id
1 'polypeptide(L)'
;LSPEAYMEILEQAAEEGHITEEEAIDASLADVVVRGRWRWNHGDGALTYLVVEVSWSLSEDDVVRAARRAAILREAGYQACAVVAGAYIPPEVQKLMPQHDVWGLLDGLVIPPESEEEEET
;
A
#
# COMPACT_ATOMS: atom_id res chain seq x y z
N LEU A 1 3.26 3.04 13.96
CA LEU A 1 1.92 3.62 14.20
C LEU A 1 1.16 2.60 15.02
N SER A 2 0.46 2.96 16.09
CA SER A 2 -0.37 1.98 16.81
C SER A 2 -1.69 1.78 16.07
N PRO A 3 -2.38 0.64 16.24
CA PRO A 3 -3.69 0.43 15.64
C PRO A 3 -4.72 1.50 16.03
N GLU A 4 -4.71 1.94 17.29
CA GLU A 4 -5.64 2.95 17.80
C GLU A 4 -5.39 4.30 17.12
N ALA A 5 -4.13 4.72 17.00
CA ALA A 5 -3.76 5.95 16.32
C ALA A 5 -4.06 5.90 14.81
N TYR A 6 -4.11 4.71 14.20
CA TYR A 6 -4.53 4.55 12.81
C TYR A 6 -6.05 4.63 12.67
N MET A 7 -6.79 4.03 13.60
CA MET A 7 -8.25 4.12 13.65
C MET A 7 -8.73 5.56 13.83
N GLU A 8 -8.11 6.32 14.75
CA GLU A 8 -8.40 7.74 14.95
C GLU A 8 -8.22 8.57 13.66
N ILE A 9 -7.20 8.27 12.86
CA ILE A 9 -6.96 8.93 11.57
C ILE A 9 -8.11 8.65 10.59
N LEU A 10 -8.56 7.40 10.50
CA LEU A 10 -9.62 6.99 9.59
C LEU A 10 -11.00 7.51 10.02
N GLU A 11 -11.29 7.46 11.31
CA GLU A 11 -12.51 8.02 11.91
C GLU A 11 -12.60 9.52 11.65
N GLN A 12 -11.52 10.26 11.89
CA GLN A 12 -11.47 11.69 11.60
C GLN A 12 -11.70 11.97 10.11
N ALA A 13 -11.06 11.22 9.21
CA ALA A 13 -11.25 11.41 7.77
C ALA A 13 -12.70 11.11 7.34
N ALA A 14 -13.37 10.14 7.97
CA ALA A 14 -14.77 9.85 7.72
C ALA A 14 -15.71 10.94 8.27
N GLU A 15 -15.44 11.45 9.48
CA GLU A 15 -16.19 12.58 10.07
C GLU A 15 -16.06 13.86 9.24
N GLU A 16 -14.88 14.11 8.67
CA GLU A 16 -14.59 15.22 7.76
C GLU A 16 -15.19 15.00 6.35
N GLY A 17 -15.70 13.80 6.06
CA GLY A 17 -16.33 13.44 4.79
C GLY A 17 -15.35 13.22 3.65
N HIS A 18 -14.07 12.99 3.94
CA HIS A 18 -13.06 12.63 2.95
C HIS A 18 -13.22 11.20 2.44
N ILE A 19 -13.68 10.31 3.32
CA ILE A 19 -13.99 8.91 3.04
C ILE A 19 -15.32 8.55 3.71
N THR A 20 -15.91 7.42 3.35
CA THR A 20 -17.09 6.86 4.00
C THR A 20 -16.73 6.01 5.21
N GLU A 21 -17.70 5.73 6.09
CA GLU A 21 -17.51 4.78 7.20
C GLU A 21 -17.13 3.37 6.71
N GLU A 22 -17.67 2.93 5.58
CA GLU A 22 -17.35 1.63 4.99
C GLU A 22 -15.91 1.57 4.47
N GLU A 23 -15.43 2.65 3.85
CA GLU A 23 -14.04 2.78 3.42
C GLU A 23 -13.09 2.86 4.62
N ALA A 24 -13.46 3.57 5.68
CA ALA A 24 -12.69 3.59 6.93
C ALA A 24 -12.57 2.18 7.54
N ILE A 25 -13.66 1.41 7.57
CA ILE A 25 -13.64 0.01 8.01
C ILE A 25 -12.73 -0.82 7.11
N ASP A 26 -12.85 -0.72 5.78
CA ASP A 26 -12.01 -1.51 4.87
C ASP A 26 -10.52 -1.16 4.98
N ALA A 27 -10.17 0.12 5.09
CA ALA A 27 -8.78 0.55 5.28
C ALA A 27 -8.22 0.12 6.65
N SER A 28 -9.06 0.00 7.67
CA SER A 28 -8.65 -0.48 9.01
C SER A 28 -8.25 -1.96 9.03
N LEU A 29 -8.72 -2.73 8.04
CA LEU A 29 -8.47 -4.17 7.92
C LEU A 29 -7.15 -4.51 7.22
N ALA A 30 -6.32 -3.52 6.87
CA ALA A 30 -4.97 -3.75 6.36
C ALA A 30 -4.12 -4.53 7.38
N ASP A 31 -3.33 -5.51 6.92
CA ASP A 31 -2.54 -6.34 7.82
C ASP A 31 -1.44 -5.55 8.54
N VAL A 32 -0.76 -4.66 7.81
CA VAL A 32 0.25 -3.77 8.38
C VAL A 32 0.17 -2.38 7.75
N VAL A 33 0.22 -1.35 8.60
CA VAL A 33 0.37 0.04 8.18
C VAL A 33 1.63 0.65 8.78
N VAL A 34 2.55 1.07 7.91
CA VAL A 34 3.82 1.69 8.31
C VAL A 34 3.80 3.16 7.95
N ARG A 35 4.11 4.02 8.92
CA ARG A 35 4.31 5.46 8.68
C ARG A 35 5.80 5.76 8.63
N GLY A 36 6.28 6.23 7.48
CA GLY A 36 7.69 6.54 7.22
C GLY A 36 7.87 7.88 6.50
N ARG A 37 9.12 8.21 6.15
CA ARG A 37 9.44 9.36 5.29
C ARG A 37 10.10 8.86 4.02
N TRP A 38 9.55 9.22 2.87
CA TRP A 38 10.14 8.91 1.57
C TRP A 38 11.37 9.80 1.32
N ARG A 39 12.56 9.21 1.15
CA ARG A 39 13.84 9.96 1.07
C ARG A 39 14.62 9.75 -0.23
N TRP A 40 13.99 9.19 -1.27
CA TRP A 40 14.69 8.81 -2.51
C TRP A 40 15.30 10.01 -3.28
N ASN A 41 14.61 11.15 -3.29
CA ASN A 41 15.14 12.40 -3.83
C ASN A 41 15.41 13.34 -2.64
N HIS A 42 16.61 13.93 -2.57
CA HIS A 42 17.21 14.70 -1.46
C HIS A 42 16.41 15.88 -0.82
N GLY A 43 15.08 15.97 -0.97
CA GLY A 43 14.22 16.93 -0.27
C GLY A 43 13.80 16.48 1.13
N ASP A 44 13.06 17.35 1.81
CA ASP A 44 12.45 17.14 3.14
C ASP A 44 11.43 15.98 3.07
N GLY A 45 11.93 14.75 3.18
CA GLY A 45 11.20 13.53 2.81
C GLY A 45 9.73 13.50 3.24
N ALA A 46 8.84 13.27 2.26
CA ALA A 46 7.39 13.29 2.43
C ALA A 46 6.94 12.18 3.39
N LEU A 47 6.10 12.52 4.37
CA LEU A 47 5.48 11.53 5.25
C LEU A 47 4.61 10.62 4.41
N THR A 48 4.93 9.33 4.37
CA THR A 48 4.31 8.34 3.50
C THR A 48 3.89 7.13 4.31
N TYR A 49 2.70 6.62 4.01
CA TYR A 49 2.15 5.40 4.58
C TYR A 49 2.42 4.23 3.63
N LEU A 50 2.86 3.08 4.16
CA LEU A 50 2.83 1.82 3.44
C LEU A 50 1.62 1.05 3.95
N VAL A 51 0.74 0.66 3.04
CA VAL A 51 -0.41 -0.20 3.33
C VAL A 51 -0.09 -1.59 2.80
N VAL A 52 0.09 -2.54 3.70
CA VAL A 52 0.66 -3.85 3.39
C VAL A 52 -0.37 -4.94 3.62
N GLU A 53 -0.57 -5.78 2.61
CA GLU A 53 -1.26 -7.08 2.73
C GLU A 53 -0.22 -8.20 2.80
N VAL A 54 -0.42 -9.14 3.72
CA VAL A 54 0.53 -10.22 4.01
C VAL A 54 -0.12 -11.58 3.79
N SER A 55 0.40 -12.32 2.82
CA SER A 55 -0.08 -13.66 2.47
C SER A 55 1.09 -14.61 2.24
N TRP A 56 0.94 -15.90 2.57
CA TRP A 56 1.99 -16.90 2.31
C TRP A 56 2.33 -16.98 0.81
N SER A 57 1.30 -17.17 -0.01
CA SER A 57 1.35 -17.06 -1.47
C SER A 57 0.46 -15.91 -1.87
N LEU A 58 1.01 -14.96 -2.63
CA LEU A 58 0.25 -13.81 -3.10
C LEU A 58 -0.78 -14.22 -4.15
N SER A 59 -1.88 -13.50 -4.17
CA SER A 59 -3.03 -13.65 -5.05
C SER A 59 -3.43 -12.31 -5.65
N GLU A 60 -4.30 -12.32 -6.66
CA GLU A 60 -4.89 -11.11 -7.22
C GLU A 60 -5.65 -10.30 -6.16
N ASP A 61 -6.34 -10.97 -5.23
CA ASP A 61 -7.07 -10.29 -4.16
C ASP A 61 -6.14 -9.53 -3.21
N ASP A 62 -4.94 -10.06 -2.92
CA ASP A 62 -3.95 -9.33 -2.11
C ASP A 62 -3.54 -8.01 -2.77
N VAL A 63 -3.33 -8.04 -4.09
CA VAL A 63 -2.97 -6.85 -4.89
C VAL A 63 -4.12 -5.84 -4.87
N VAL A 64 -5.35 -6.29 -5.12
CA VAL A 64 -6.55 -5.44 -5.15
C VAL A 64 -6.82 -4.83 -3.76
N ARG A 65 -6.70 -5.61 -2.69
CA ARG A 65 -6.87 -5.12 -1.31
C ARG A 65 -5.84 -4.06 -0.96
N ALA A 66 -4.55 -4.31 -1.24
CA ALA A 66 -3.50 -3.34 -0.97
C ALA A 66 -3.72 -2.03 -1.75
N ALA A 67 -4.03 -2.13 -3.04
CA ALA A 67 -4.26 -0.97 -3.90
C ALA A 67 -5.48 -0.14 -3.45
N ARG A 68 -6.60 -0.81 -3.16
CA ARG A 68 -7.83 -0.16 -2.69
C ARG A 68 -7.61 0.54 -1.36
N ARG A 69 -7.01 -0.12 -0.37
CA ARG A 69 -6.79 0.45 0.96
C ARG A 69 -5.79 1.60 0.95
N ALA A 70 -4.76 1.53 0.09
CA ALA A 70 -3.87 2.67 -0.15
C ALA A 70 -4.58 3.83 -0.87
N ALA A 71 -5.57 3.57 -1.72
CA ALA A 71 -6.38 4.62 -2.35
C ALA A 71 -7.23 5.36 -1.30
N ILE A 72 -7.88 4.64 -0.40
CA ILE A 72 -8.68 5.24 0.69
C ILE A 72 -7.83 6.18 1.55
N LEU A 73 -6.60 5.77 1.91
CA LEU A 73 -5.66 6.63 2.64
C LEU A 73 -5.25 7.89 1.85
N ARG A 74 -5.18 7.80 0.51
CA ARG A 74 -4.91 8.96 -0.36
C ARG A 74 -6.11 9.90 -0.43
N GLU A 75 -7.33 9.36 -0.48
CA GLU A 75 -8.57 10.13 -0.43
C GLU A 75 -8.74 10.84 0.93
N ALA A 76 -8.30 10.21 2.01
CA ALA A 76 -8.15 10.82 3.33
C ALA A 76 -7.02 11.89 3.43
N GLY A 77 -6.34 12.22 2.33
CA GLY A 77 -5.35 13.30 2.25
C GLY A 77 -3.91 12.90 2.60
N TYR A 78 -3.62 11.62 2.80
CA TYR A 78 -2.27 11.13 3.10
C TYR A 78 -1.53 10.67 1.84
N GLN A 79 -0.20 10.71 1.88
CA GLN A 79 0.60 9.98 0.89
C GLN A 79 0.64 8.51 1.29
N ALA A 80 0.28 7.60 0.38
CA ALA A 80 0.30 6.17 0.66
C ALA A 80 0.75 5.35 -0.55
N CYS A 81 1.50 4.27 -0.29
CA CYS A 81 1.90 3.27 -1.26
C CYS A 81 1.26 1.92 -0.90
N ALA A 82 0.75 1.21 -1.91
CA ALA A 82 0.26 -0.15 -1.76
C ALA A 82 1.42 -1.15 -1.82
N VAL A 83 1.40 -2.14 -0.93
CA VAL A 83 2.43 -3.17 -0.82
C VAL A 83 1.78 -4.53 -0.60
N VAL A 84 2.29 -5.56 -1.28
CA VAL A 84 2.02 -6.96 -0.96
C VAL A 84 3.29 -7.62 -0.46
N ALA A 85 3.19 -8.42 0.59
CA ALA A 85 4.30 -9.13 1.19
C ALA A 85 3.99 -10.62 1.36
N GLY A 86 4.95 -11.48 1.05
CA GLY A 86 4.75 -12.92 1.12
C GLY A 86 6.01 -13.74 0.88
N ALA A 87 5.84 -15.05 0.84
CA ALA A 87 6.94 -16.00 0.54
C ALA A 87 6.99 -16.37 -0.96
N TYR A 88 5.90 -16.15 -1.70
CA TYR A 88 5.81 -16.50 -3.11
C TYR A 88 4.87 -15.57 -3.88
N ILE A 89 5.26 -15.18 -5.10
CA ILE A 89 4.40 -14.51 -6.08
C ILE A 89 4.21 -15.44 -7.28
N PRO A 90 2.96 -15.85 -7.58
CA PRO A 90 2.64 -16.46 -8.86
C PRO A 90 2.91 -15.50 -10.03
N PRO A 91 3.49 -15.95 -11.15
CA PRO A 91 3.84 -15.06 -12.28
C PRO A 91 2.67 -14.22 -12.82
N GLU A 92 1.45 -14.75 -12.78
CA GLU A 92 0.23 -14.04 -13.14
C GLU A 92 -0.07 -12.87 -12.20
N VAL A 93 0.17 -13.03 -10.90
CA VAL A 93 0.00 -11.96 -9.89
C VAL A 93 1.09 -10.91 -10.05
N GLN A 94 2.33 -11.32 -10.34
CA GLN A 94 3.43 -10.39 -10.59
C GLN A 94 3.13 -9.43 -11.75
N LYS A 95 2.45 -9.92 -12.80
CA LYS A 95 2.05 -9.11 -13.96
C LYS A 95 0.91 -8.13 -13.66
N LEU A 96 0.16 -8.34 -12.58
CA LEU A 96 -0.93 -7.46 -12.15
C LEU A 96 -0.42 -6.30 -11.29
N MET A 97 0.66 -6.50 -10.54
CA MET A 97 1.21 -5.48 -9.63
C MET A 97 1.47 -4.11 -10.29
N PRO A 98 2.07 -4.02 -11.50
CA PRO A 98 2.22 -2.74 -12.20
C PRO A 98 0.91 -2.04 -12.55
N GLN A 99 -0.13 -2.82 -12.87
CA GLN A 99 -1.43 -2.29 -13.29
C GLN A 99 -2.16 -1.61 -12.12
N HIS A 100 -1.77 -1.92 -10.89
CA HIS A 100 -2.36 -1.41 -9.66
C HIS A 100 -1.41 -0.51 -8.85
N ASP A 101 -0.21 -0.21 -9.37
CA ASP A 101 0.84 0.54 -8.67
C ASP A 101 1.20 -0.07 -7.29
N VAL A 102 1.37 -1.40 -7.27
CA VAL A 102 1.64 -2.17 -6.05
C VAL A 102 3.09 -2.64 -5.99
N TRP A 103 3.74 -2.38 -4.85
CA TRP A 103 5.08 -2.89 -4.54
C TRP A 103 5.03 -4.33 -4.02
N GLY A 104 6.04 -5.13 -4.32
CA GLY A 104 6.23 -6.46 -3.74
C GLY A 104 7.37 -6.48 -2.71
N LEU A 105 7.19 -7.24 -1.63
CA LEU A 105 8.22 -7.53 -0.63
C LEU A 105 8.32 -9.03 -0.35
N LEU A 106 9.36 -9.68 -0.86
CA LEU A 106 9.58 -11.13 -0.73
C LEU A 106 10.94 -11.41 -0.11
N ASP A 107 10.97 -12.02 1.09
CA ASP A 107 12.21 -12.42 1.77
C ASP A 107 13.30 -11.32 1.80
N GLY A 108 12.88 -10.06 1.95
CA GLY A 108 13.77 -8.88 1.97
C GLY A 108 14.11 -8.29 0.60
N LEU A 109 13.66 -8.91 -0.50
CA LEU A 109 13.71 -8.33 -1.84
C LEU A 109 12.51 -7.40 -2.06
N VAL A 110 12.78 -6.21 -2.57
CA VAL A 110 11.76 -5.25 -2.99
C VAL A 110 11.59 -5.33 -4.51
N ILE A 111 10.33 -5.46 -4.95
CA ILE A 111 9.94 -5.44 -6.36
C ILE A 111 9.14 -4.16 -6.59
N PRO A 112 9.61 -3.23 -7.43
CA PRO A 112 8.86 -2.01 -7.74
C PRO A 112 7.59 -2.32 -8.54
N PRO A 113 6.60 -1.41 -8.50
CA PRO A 113 5.41 -1.52 -9.35
C PRO A 113 5.76 -1.36 -10.83
N GLU A 114 6.83 -0.63 -11.17
CA GLU A 114 7.31 -0.53 -12.54
C GLU A 114 8.02 -1.82 -12.95
N SER A 115 7.68 -2.39 -14.11
CA SER A 115 8.60 -3.31 -14.76
C SER A 115 9.82 -2.50 -15.20
N GLU A 116 11.03 -2.92 -14.84
CA GLU A 116 12.22 -2.46 -15.56
C GLU A 116 11.99 -2.82 -17.04
N GLU A 117 11.56 -1.86 -17.85
CA GLU A 117 11.88 -1.90 -19.27
C GLU A 117 13.41 -1.83 -19.28
N GLU A 118 14.07 -2.96 -19.55
CA GLU A 118 15.48 -2.93 -19.93
C GLU A 118 15.59 -1.89 -21.05
N GLU A 119 16.22 -0.74 -20.77
CA GLU A 119 16.67 0.18 -21.81
C GLU A 119 17.69 -0.60 -22.65
N GLU A 120 17.21 -1.35 -23.65
CA GLU A 120 18.03 -1.87 -24.74
C GLU A 120 18.65 -0.66 -25.45
N THR A 121 19.90 -0.34 -25.07
CA THR A 121 20.75 0.68 -25.70
C THR A 121 21.78 0.03 -26.61
#